data_AF-T0KYG7-F1
#
_entry.id   AF-T0KYG7-F1
#
_cell.length_a   1.000
_cell.length_b   1.000
_cell.length_c   1.000
_cell.angle_alpha   90.00
_cell.angle_beta   90.00
_cell.angle_gamma   90.00
#
_symmetry.space_group_name_H-M   'P 1'
#
loop_
_entity.id
_entity.type
_entity.pdbx_description
1 polymer ?
#
loop_
_entity_poly.entity_id
_entity_poly.type
_entity_poly.pdbx_seq_one_letter_code
_entity_poly.pdbx_strand_id
1 'polypeptide(L)'
;MDVLVCATGFKVAFRPAFKLINGSGQTLDEDWGDSVNLYFGVSAPRFPNYYTIVGPGATWSSGTLLPSIETTIEYSIKMMKKIQHDNIRSIDVKQEAVDDIYGHFDEFHSNTVFQEGCRSWFKDGKKKNRIYLWPGCTIHFLKTIKDPRFEDYNIRYRYGNRFAFLGNGEVKANTTKDVKGLSTYVRDADDDWTVE
;
A
#
# COMPACT_ATOMS: atom_id res chain seq x y z
N MET A 1 2.72 48.83 10.55
CA MET A 1 2.51 47.37 10.51
C MET A 1 2.51 46.93 11.96
N ASP A 2 1.34 46.55 12.46
CA ASP A 2 1.13 46.35 13.90
C ASP A 2 0.98 44.86 14.25
N VAL A 3 0.66 44.02 13.24
CA VAL A 3 0.63 42.55 13.34
C VAL A 3 1.11 41.94 12.01
N LEU A 4 1.94 40.90 12.08
CA LEU A 4 2.37 40.06 10.96
C LEU A 4 1.86 38.64 11.16
N VAL A 5 1.13 38.10 10.17
CA VAL A 5 0.65 36.71 10.16
C VAL A 5 1.33 35.95 9.02
N CYS A 6 2.13 34.94 9.37
CA CYS A 6 2.86 34.12 8.41
C CYS A 6 2.09 32.84 8.05
N ALA A 7 1.30 32.88 6.98
CA ALA A 7 0.56 31.73 6.44
C ALA A 7 1.40 30.94 5.41
N THR A 8 2.53 30.35 5.83
CA THR A 8 3.54 29.75 4.94
C THR A 8 3.18 28.36 4.38
N GLY A 9 2.06 27.78 4.80
CA GLY A 9 1.62 26.44 4.38
C GLY A 9 2.43 25.31 5.01
N PHE A 10 2.57 24.20 4.29
CA PHE A 10 3.21 22.97 4.76
C PHE A 10 4.40 22.57 3.89
N LYS A 11 5.40 21.92 4.49
CA LYS A 11 6.40 21.16 3.75
C LYS A 11 5.81 19.82 3.36
N VAL A 12 5.44 19.66 2.10
CA VAL A 12 4.99 18.36 1.57
C VAL A 12 6.16 17.40 1.67
N ALA A 13 6.00 16.36 2.48
CA ALA A 13 7.00 15.33 2.66
C ALA A 13 6.51 14.07 1.96
N PHE A 14 7.10 13.75 0.81
CA PHE A 14 6.92 12.45 0.17
C PHE A 14 7.75 11.35 0.85
N ARG A 15 8.54 11.72 1.85
CA ARG A 15 9.45 10.84 2.58
C ARG A 15 9.16 10.90 4.08
N PRO A 16 9.39 9.80 4.83
CA PRO A 16 9.23 9.80 6.28
C PRO A 16 10.17 10.81 6.95
N ALA A 17 9.78 11.27 8.15
CA ALA A 17 10.60 12.20 8.94
C ALA A 17 11.82 11.53 9.61
N PHE A 18 12.00 10.23 9.42
CA PHE A 18 13.07 9.42 9.98
C PHE A 18 13.89 8.77 8.87
N LYS A 19 15.17 8.49 9.17
CA LYS A 19 16.05 7.78 8.24
C LYS A 19 15.60 6.32 8.14
N LEU A 20 15.18 5.91 6.95
CA LEU A 20 14.82 4.54 6.63
C LEU A 20 15.95 3.89 5.82
N ILE A 21 16.44 2.74 6.27
CA ILE A 21 17.55 2.00 5.66
C ILE A 21 17.08 0.58 5.36
N ASN A 22 17.30 0.10 4.14
CA ASN A 22 16.92 -1.25 3.75
C ASN A 22 17.97 -2.30 4.17
N GLY A 23 17.69 -3.57 3.88
CA GLY A 23 18.56 -4.70 4.22
C GLY A 23 19.92 -4.70 3.51
N SER A 24 20.10 -3.95 2.42
CA SER A 24 21.40 -3.76 1.75
C SER A 24 22.18 -2.56 2.26
N GLY A 25 21.68 -1.84 3.28
CA GLY A 25 22.32 -0.67 3.86
C GLY A 25 22.06 0.64 3.10
N GLN A 26 21.22 0.62 2.07
CA GLN A 26 20.84 1.81 1.29
C GLN A 26 19.67 2.53 1.94
N THR A 27 19.74 3.85 1.99
CA THR A 27 18.68 4.70 2.53
C THR A 27 17.55 4.89 1.53
N LEU A 28 16.34 5.19 2.02
CA LEU A 28 15.20 5.56 1.15
C LEU A 28 15.52 6.80 0.30
N ASP A 29 16.26 7.76 0.86
CA ASP A 29 16.65 8.98 0.15
C ASP A 29 17.57 8.68 -1.04
N GLU A 30 18.58 7.82 -0.84
CA GLU A 30 19.47 7.36 -1.91
C GLU A 30 18.73 6.52 -2.96
N ASP A 31 17.76 5.71 -2.53
CA ASP A 31 16.99 4.85 -3.44
C ASP A 31 16.01 5.63 -4.31
N TRP A 32 15.30 6.59 -3.72
CA TRP A 32 14.29 7.38 -4.40
C TRP A 32 14.89 8.52 -5.24
N GLY A 33 16.08 9.00 -4.87
CA GLY A 33 16.73 10.14 -5.53
C GLY A 33 15.81 11.36 -5.54
N ASP A 34 15.47 11.87 -6.72
CA ASP A 34 14.62 13.06 -6.90
C ASP A 34 13.13 12.74 -7.15
N SER A 35 12.74 11.47 -7.22
CA SER A 35 11.37 11.05 -7.53
C SER A 35 10.74 10.29 -6.38
N VAL A 36 9.43 10.02 -6.48
CA VAL A 36 8.75 9.09 -5.58
C VAL A 36 8.80 7.70 -6.16
N ASN A 37 9.12 6.71 -5.33
CA ASN A 37 9.12 5.29 -5.69
C ASN A 37 8.25 4.50 -4.71
N LEU A 38 6.92 4.64 -4.86
CA LEU A 38 5.94 4.12 -3.91
C LEU A 38 4.71 3.56 -4.65
N TYR A 39 4.43 2.27 -4.44
CA TYR A 39 3.30 1.57 -5.03
C TYR A 39 2.02 1.86 -4.25
N PHE A 40 1.00 2.36 -4.95
CA PHE A 40 -0.31 2.74 -4.39
C PHE A 40 -0.23 3.66 -3.16
N GLY A 41 0.84 4.43 -3.01
CA GLY A 41 1.05 5.25 -1.81
C GLY A 41 1.27 4.45 -0.52
N VAL A 42 1.61 3.16 -0.61
CA VAL A 42 1.71 2.24 0.54
C VAL A 42 3.05 1.53 0.64
N SER A 43 3.51 0.86 -0.42
CA SER A 43 4.68 -0.03 -0.35
C SER A 43 5.83 0.48 -1.20
N ALA A 44 7.07 0.43 -0.68
CA ALA A 44 8.26 0.82 -1.44
C ALA A 44 9.08 -0.42 -1.87
N PRO A 45 9.54 -0.50 -3.13
CA PRO A 45 10.34 -1.63 -3.60
C PRO A 45 11.68 -1.66 -2.88
N ARG A 46 12.24 -2.85 -2.61
CA ARG A 46 13.49 -3.05 -1.82
C ARG A 46 13.42 -2.66 -0.33
N PHE A 47 12.29 -2.13 0.15
CA PHE A 47 12.04 -1.87 1.58
C PHE A 47 11.00 -2.87 2.10
N PRO A 48 11.43 -4.11 2.44
CA PRO A 48 10.48 -5.15 2.84
C PRO A 48 9.76 -4.82 4.15
N ASN A 49 8.50 -5.21 4.23
CA ASN A 49 7.61 -5.02 5.37
C ASN A 49 7.45 -3.54 5.79
N TYR A 50 7.72 -2.60 4.88
CA TYR A 50 7.49 -1.17 5.07
C TYR A 50 6.19 -0.76 4.40
N TYR A 51 5.33 -0.08 5.17
CA TYR A 51 4.02 0.40 4.73
C TYR A 51 3.81 1.85 5.16
N THR A 52 3.32 2.68 4.26
CA THR A 52 2.87 4.05 4.53
C THR A 52 1.36 4.14 4.50
N ILE A 53 0.81 5.09 5.26
CA ILE A 53 -0.60 5.45 5.23
C ILE A 53 -0.72 6.70 4.38
N VAL A 54 -1.44 6.60 3.25
CA VAL A 54 -1.70 7.71 2.32
C VAL A 54 -0.44 8.43 1.86
N GLY A 55 0.49 7.68 1.26
CA GLY A 55 1.63 8.24 0.54
C GLY A 55 1.26 8.79 -0.84
N PRO A 56 2.23 9.33 -1.59
CA PRO A 56 1.97 9.83 -2.93
C PRO A 56 1.44 8.72 -3.85
N GLY A 57 0.43 9.03 -4.65
CA GLY A 57 -0.36 8.05 -5.41
C GLY A 57 -1.56 7.46 -4.69
N ALA A 58 -1.72 7.66 -3.38
CA ALA A 58 -2.94 7.31 -2.63
C ALA A 58 -3.88 8.52 -2.40
N THR A 59 -3.68 9.61 -3.13
CA THR A 59 -4.47 10.84 -2.99
C THR A 59 -5.08 11.23 -4.32
N TRP A 60 -6.20 11.95 -4.30
CA TRP A 60 -6.91 12.39 -5.49
C TRP A 60 -7.23 13.88 -5.41
N SER A 61 -7.65 14.46 -6.53
CA SER A 61 -7.76 15.91 -6.68
C SER A 61 -8.87 16.58 -5.87
N SER A 62 -9.95 15.88 -5.54
CA SER A 62 -11.11 16.46 -4.85
C SER A 62 -11.90 15.44 -4.03
N GLY A 63 -12.38 15.85 -2.85
CA GLY A 63 -13.16 15.02 -1.94
C GLY A 63 -12.46 14.76 -0.62
N THR A 64 -13.02 13.85 0.18
CA THR A 64 -12.50 13.50 1.51
C THR A 64 -11.29 12.57 1.42
N LEU A 65 -10.27 12.76 2.26
CA LEU A 65 -9.10 11.87 2.31
C LEU A 65 -9.30 10.67 3.24
N LEU A 66 -10.28 10.73 4.16
CA LEU A 66 -10.53 9.69 5.17
C LEU A 66 -10.68 8.28 4.58
N PRO A 67 -11.42 8.06 3.47
CA PRO A 67 -11.53 6.73 2.88
C PRO A 67 -10.19 6.17 2.39
N SER A 68 -9.26 7.03 1.96
CA SER A 68 -7.89 6.60 1.59
C SER A 68 -7.14 6.09 2.81
N ILE A 69 -7.24 6.82 3.92
CA ILE A 69 -6.62 6.44 5.19
C ILE A 69 -7.14 5.07 5.64
N GLU A 70 -8.46 4.90 5.69
CA GLU A 70 -9.09 3.64 6.10
C GLU A 70 -8.67 2.48 5.18
N THR A 71 -8.74 2.68 3.86
CA THR A 71 -8.48 1.58 2.91
C THR A 71 -6.99 1.24 2.82
N THR A 72 -6.08 2.21 2.94
CA THR A 72 -4.63 1.93 3.00
C THR A 72 -4.23 1.22 4.32
N ILE A 73 -4.92 1.52 5.43
CA ILE A 73 -4.77 0.78 6.68
C ILE A 73 -5.30 -0.65 6.53
N GLU A 74 -6.51 -0.84 5.98
CA GLU A 74 -7.08 -2.17 5.72
C GLU A 74 -6.18 -3.01 4.81
N TYR A 75 -5.65 -2.42 3.74
CA TYR A 75 -4.66 -3.05 2.86
C TYR A 75 -3.44 -3.53 3.65
N SER A 76 -2.88 -2.64 4.47
CA SER A 76 -1.71 -2.95 5.30
C SER A 76 -2.00 -4.08 6.29
N ILE A 77 -3.20 -4.11 6.88
CA ILE A 77 -3.66 -5.20 7.75
C ILE A 77 -3.77 -6.52 6.97
N LYS A 78 -4.34 -6.52 5.76
CA LYS A 78 -4.40 -7.71 4.90
C LYS A 78 -3.00 -8.24 4.57
N MET A 79 -2.06 -7.35 4.27
CA MET A 79 -0.65 -7.71 4.06
C MET A 79 -0.03 -8.32 5.33
N MET A 80 -0.22 -7.71 6.49
CA MET A 80 0.29 -8.22 7.77
C MET A 80 -0.31 -9.59 8.13
N LYS A 81 -1.62 -9.79 7.94
CA LYS A 81 -2.29 -11.08 8.13
C LYS A 81 -1.71 -12.15 7.20
N LYS A 82 -1.49 -11.82 5.92
CA LYS A 82 -0.83 -12.71 4.95
C LYS A 82 0.56 -13.09 5.42
N ILE A 83 1.35 -12.13 5.90
CA ILE A 83 2.71 -12.39 6.39
C ILE A 83 2.71 -13.37 7.56
N GLN A 84 1.81 -13.14 8.53
CA GLN A 84 1.69 -13.98 9.73
C GLN A 84 1.18 -15.37 9.39
N HIS A 85 0.11 -15.46 8.62
CA HIS A 85 -0.52 -16.72 8.24
C HIS A 85 0.46 -17.60 7.47
N ASP A 86 1.08 -17.10 6.41
CA ASP A 86 1.89 -17.91 5.49
C ASP A 86 3.34 -18.13 5.92
N ASN A 87 3.73 -17.75 7.14
CA ASN A 87 5.13 -17.77 7.60
C ASN A 87 6.09 -17.02 6.65
N ILE A 88 5.66 -15.87 6.13
CA ILE A 88 6.49 -15.03 5.26
C ILE A 88 7.53 -14.33 6.13
N ARG A 89 8.78 -14.33 5.66
CA ARG A 89 9.89 -13.63 6.31
C ARG A 89 9.91 -12.15 5.92
N SER A 90 9.78 -11.88 4.64
CA SER A 90 9.79 -10.53 4.08
C SER A 90 8.97 -10.46 2.81
N ILE A 91 8.26 -9.36 2.64
CA ILE A 91 7.54 -9.04 1.42
C ILE A 91 7.85 -7.58 1.01
N ASP A 92 8.24 -7.37 -0.24
CA ASP A 92 8.46 -6.04 -0.84
C ASP A 92 7.82 -6.01 -2.23
N VAL A 93 7.32 -4.84 -2.64
CA VAL A 93 6.74 -4.68 -3.98
C VAL A 93 7.85 -4.77 -5.03
N LYS A 94 7.54 -5.35 -6.20
CA LYS A 94 8.50 -5.39 -7.31
C LYS A 94 8.66 -3.99 -7.92
N GLN A 95 9.87 -3.67 -8.37
CA GLN A 95 10.12 -2.39 -9.04
C GLN A 95 9.27 -2.25 -10.32
N GLU A 96 9.14 -3.33 -11.09
CA GLU A 96 8.32 -3.34 -12.33
C GLU A 96 6.88 -2.90 -12.10
N ALA A 97 6.25 -3.33 -11.00
CA ALA A 97 4.88 -2.94 -10.67
C ALA A 97 4.78 -1.44 -10.30
N VAL A 98 5.83 -0.86 -9.72
CA VAL A 98 5.90 0.57 -9.41
C VAL A 98 6.12 1.39 -10.68
N ASP A 99 6.98 0.90 -11.58
CA ASP A 99 7.24 1.54 -12.86
C ASP A 99 5.99 1.53 -13.75
N ASP A 100 5.28 0.40 -13.81
CA ASP A 100 4.05 0.24 -14.61
C ASP A 100 2.94 1.17 -14.13
N ILE A 101 2.70 1.25 -12.81
CA ILE A 101 1.64 2.12 -12.28
C ILE A 101 1.99 3.59 -12.53
N TYR A 102 3.26 4.00 -12.40
CA TYR A 102 3.63 5.38 -12.71
C TYR A 102 3.66 5.68 -14.21
N GLY A 103 3.94 4.70 -15.07
CA GLY A 103 3.74 4.81 -16.51
C GLY A 103 2.26 5.08 -16.83
N HIS A 104 1.35 4.40 -16.15
CA HIS A 104 -0.08 4.67 -16.26
C HIS A 104 -0.47 6.07 -15.76
N PHE A 105 0.11 6.53 -14.64
CA PHE A 105 -0.12 7.88 -14.13
C PHE A 105 0.35 8.95 -15.12
N ASP A 106 1.54 8.77 -15.69
CA ASP A 106 2.11 9.71 -16.66
C ASP A 106 1.23 9.83 -17.90
N GLU A 107 0.79 8.69 -18.45
CA GLU A 107 -0.10 8.66 -19.61
C GLU A 107 -1.44 9.31 -19.31
N PHE A 108 -2.08 8.95 -18.19
CA PHE A 108 -3.36 9.54 -17.78
C PHE A 108 -3.24 11.06 -17.58
N HIS A 109 -2.19 11.50 -16.90
CA HIS A 109 -2.04 12.90 -16.55
C HIS A 109 -1.56 13.78 -17.71
N SER A 110 -1.00 13.21 -18.78
CA SER A 110 -0.48 13.93 -19.96
C SER A 110 -1.45 14.97 -20.52
N ASN A 111 -2.75 14.70 -20.46
CA ASN A 111 -3.82 15.57 -20.99
C ASN A 111 -4.69 16.20 -19.88
N THR A 112 -4.26 16.15 -18.62
CA THR A 112 -4.99 16.74 -17.50
C THR A 112 -4.50 18.13 -17.13
N VAL A 113 -5.37 18.94 -16.54
CA VAL A 113 -5.01 20.27 -16.00
C VAL A 113 -3.88 20.22 -14.96
N PHE A 114 -3.59 19.05 -14.38
CA PHE A 114 -2.53 18.90 -13.40
C PHE A 114 -1.13 19.03 -14.02
N GLN A 115 -0.97 18.75 -15.33
CA GLN A 115 0.29 18.92 -16.06
C GLN A 115 0.58 20.36 -16.51
N GLU A 116 -0.35 21.30 -16.29
CA GLU A 116 -0.17 22.71 -16.62
C GLU A 116 1.05 23.33 -15.93
N GLY A 117 1.56 24.46 -16.46
CA GLY A 117 2.78 25.13 -16.00
C GLY A 117 2.72 25.81 -14.61
N CYS A 118 1.87 25.34 -13.70
CA CYS A 118 1.67 25.89 -12.36
C CYS A 118 2.46 25.12 -11.29
N ARG A 119 2.87 25.81 -10.22
CA ARG A 119 3.48 25.16 -9.06
C ARG A 119 2.39 24.53 -8.19
N SER A 120 2.50 23.23 -7.91
CA SER A 120 1.55 22.54 -7.03
C SER A 120 2.22 21.45 -6.20
N TRP A 121 1.57 21.06 -5.09
CA TRP A 121 1.99 19.93 -4.26
C TRP A 121 1.93 18.60 -5.02
N PHE A 122 1.03 18.48 -6.00
CA PHE A 122 0.90 17.29 -6.84
C PHE A 122 2.15 17.03 -7.70
N LYS A 123 2.98 18.06 -7.91
CA LYS A 123 4.22 18.05 -8.69
C LYS A 123 5.47 18.22 -7.83
N ASP A 124 5.41 17.84 -6.54
CA ASP A 124 6.52 18.05 -5.59
C ASP A 124 6.93 19.53 -5.45
N GLY A 125 5.95 20.46 -5.56
CA GLY A 125 6.23 21.90 -5.49
C GLY A 125 7.01 22.46 -6.68
N LYS A 126 7.18 21.69 -7.77
CA LYS A 126 7.81 22.13 -9.02
C LYS A 126 6.76 22.62 -10.02
N LYS A 127 7.18 23.45 -10.99
CA LYS A 127 6.29 23.97 -12.06
C LYS A 127 5.91 22.88 -13.08
N LYS A 128 6.88 22.00 -13.39
CA LYS A 128 6.72 20.83 -14.26
C LYS A 128 7.42 19.66 -13.58
N ASN A 129 6.69 18.58 -13.34
CA ASN A 129 7.16 17.32 -12.78
C ASN A 129 6.08 16.25 -13.01
N ARG A 130 6.38 14.98 -12.72
CA ARG A 130 5.38 13.92 -12.62
C ARG A 130 4.26 14.32 -11.64
N ILE A 131 3.03 13.93 -11.95
CA ILE A 131 1.88 14.11 -11.06
C ILE A 131 1.77 12.90 -10.14
N TYR A 132 1.71 13.12 -8.83
CA TYR A 132 1.58 12.05 -7.83
C TYR A 132 0.16 11.90 -7.26
N LEU A 133 -0.84 12.33 -8.03
CA LEU A 133 -2.25 12.06 -7.77
C LEU A 133 -2.64 10.74 -8.41
N TRP A 134 -3.58 10.04 -7.80
CA TRP A 134 -4.22 8.88 -8.39
C TRP A 134 -4.91 9.28 -9.71
N PRO A 135 -4.70 8.52 -10.81
CA PRO A 135 -5.26 8.79 -12.13
C PRO A 135 -6.73 8.33 -12.22
N GLY A 136 -7.59 8.91 -11.39
CA GLY A 136 -9.00 8.54 -11.34
C GLY A 136 -9.76 9.15 -10.17
N CYS A 137 -11.03 8.78 -10.04
CA CYS A 137 -11.87 9.21 -8.92
C CYS A 137 -11.60 8.39 -7.65
N THR A 138 -12.10 8.87 -6.52
CA THR A 138 -11.99 8.20 -5.21
C THR A 138 -12.40 6.73 -5.26
N ILE A 139 -13.60 6.42 -5.76
CA ILE A 139 -14.11 5.04 -5.78
C ILE A 139 -13.24 4.13 -6.66
N HIS A 140 -12.62 4.67 -7.70
CA HIS A 140 -11.67 3.92 -8.51
C HIS A 140 -10.48 3.46 -7.67
N PHE A 141 -9.81 4.39 -6.97
CA PHE A 141 -8.70 4.05 -6.07
C PHE A 141 -9.12 3.04 -5.00
N LEU A 142 -10.24 3.30 -4.30
CA LEU A 142 -10.71 2.44 -3.21
C LEU A 142 -10.99 1.02 -3.70
N LYS A 143 -11.57 0.85 -4.90
CA LYS A 143 -11.77 -0.47 -5.51
C LYS A 143 -10.45 -1.13 -5.89
N THR A 144 -9.52 -0.39 -6.49
CA THR A 144 -8.22 -0.92 -6.92
C THR A 144 -7.38 -1.41 -5.75
N ILE A 145 -7.34 -0.66 -4.65
CA ILE A 145 -6.52 -0.99 -3.49
C ILE A 145 -7.25 -1.88 -2.47
N LYS A 146 -8.53 -2.21 -2.65
CA LYS A 146 -9.28 -2.98 -1.63
C LYS A 146 -8.63 -4.33 -1.32
N ASP A 147 -8.10 -5.01 -2.33
CA ASP A 147 -7.48 -6.32 -2.22
C ASP A 147 -6.03 -6.29 -2.72
N PRO A 148 -5.05 -6.72 -1.91
CA PRO A 148 -3.67 -6.78 -2.35
C PRO A 148 -3.46 -7.72 -3.55
N ARG A 149 -2.82 -7.18 -4.59
CA ARG A 149 -2.32 -7.93 -5.74
C ARG A 149 -0.99 -8.58 -5.37
N PHE A 150 -1.03 -9.77 -4.79
CA PHE A 150 0.18 -10.46 -4.30
C PHE A 150 1.16 -10.82 -5.42
N GLU A 151 0.71 -10.90 -6.66
CA GLU A 151 1.55 -11.10 -7.86
C GLU A 151 2.54 -9.94 -8.10
N ASP A 152 2.23 -8.75 -7.59
CA ASP A 152 3.06 -7.54 -7.71
C ASP A 152 4.18 -7.51 -6.65
N TYR A 153 4.28 -8.54 -5.81
CA TYR A 153 5.22 -8.60 -4.68
C TYR A 153 6.27 -9.72 -4.80
N ASN A 154 7.46 -9.42 -4.29
CA ASN A 154 8.49 -10.41 -3.98
C ASN A 154 8.21 -11.00 -2.60
N ILE A 155 7.92 -12.29 -2.52
CA ILE A 155 7.67 -12.99 -1.25
C ILE A 155 8.84 -13.91 -0.92
N ARG A 156 9.47 -13.70 0.25
CA ARG A 156 10.49 -14.58 0.81
C ARG A 156 9.95 -15.27 2.05
N TYR A 157 9.87 -16.59 2.03
CA TYR A 157 9.36 -17.39 3.15
C TYR A 157 10.41 -17.63 4.23
N ARG A 158 9.97 -17.86 5.49
CA ARG A 158 10.89 -18.23 6.60
C ARG A 158 11.46 -19.63 6.42
N TYR A 159 10.66 -20.54 5.91
CA TYR A 159 10.99 -21.96 5.71
C TYR A 159 11.10 -22.27 4.22
N GLY A 160 11.86 -23.31 3.86
CA GLY A 160 11.98 -23.76 2.47
C GLY A 160 10.66 -24.30 1.90
N ASN A 161 9.78 -24.83 2.75
CA ASN A 161 8.45 -25.27 2.36
C ASN A 161 7.43 -24.13 2.51
N ARG A 162 6.86 -23.66 1.40
CA ARG A 162 5.82 -22.61 1.38
C ARG A 162 4.52 -23.02 2.11
N PHE A 163 4.30 -24.32 2.31
CA PHE A 163 3.14 -24.86 3.02
C PHE A 163 3.42 -25.07 4.52
N ALA A 164 4.54 -24.57 5.05
CA ALA A 164 4.85 -24.68 6.48
C ALA A 164 3.79 -24.05 7.39
N PHE A 165 2.95 -23.14 6.87
CA PHE A 165 1.82 -22.61 7.61
C PHE A 165 0.73 -23.62 7.97
N LEU A 166 0.69 -24.77 7.30
CA LEU A 166 -0.24 -25.86 7.65
C LEU A 166 0.04 -26.44 9.05
N GLY A 167 1.21 -26.16 9.62
CA GLY A 167 1.56 -26.57 10.98
C GLY A 167 1.52 -28.08 11.14
N ASN A 168 0.83 -28.56 12.18
CA ASN A 168 0.62 -29.97 12.48
C ASN A 168 -0.69 -30.54 11.88
N GLY A 169 -1.39 -29.77 11.04
CA GLY A 169 -2.66 -30.18 10.44
C GLY A 169 -3.87 -30.15 11.38
N GLU A 170 -3.73 -29.64 12.60
CA GLU A 170 -4.85 -29.45 13.52
C GLU A 170 -5.45 -28.05 13.39
N VAL A 171 -6.77 -27.96 13.53
CA VAL A 171 -7.48 -26.69 13.72
C VAL A 171 -7.84 -26.50 15.19
N LYS A 172 -8.21 -25.26 15.57
CA LYS A 172 -8.62 -24.93 16.94
C LYS A 172 -9.66 -25.91 17.49
N ALA A 173 -10.64 -26.30 16.67
CA ALA A 173 -11.68 -27.24 17.04
C ALA A 173 -11.17 -28.64 17.45
N ASN A 174 -10.07 -29.14 16.83
CA ASN A 174 -9.42 -30.39 17.27
C ASN A 174 -8.94 -30.26 18.72
N THR A 175 -8.28 -29.14 19.04
CA THR A 175 -7.66 -28.91 20.35
C THR A 175 -8.68 -28.58 21.45
N THR A 176 -9.76 -27.86 21.11
CA THR A 176 -10.82 -27.49 22.05
C THR A 176 -11.91 -28.56 22.19
N LYS A 177 -11.84 -29.64 21.40
CA LYS A 177 -12.88 -30.68 21.29
C LYS A 177 -14.25 -30.11 20.91
N ASP A 178 -14.26 -29.06 20.11
CA ASP A 178 -15.49 -28.45 19.60
C ASP A 178 -16.00 -29.24 18.40
N VAL A 179 -16.98 -30.10 18.64
CA VAL A 179 -17.58 -30.95 17.59
C VAL A 179 -18.26 -30.11 16.50
N LYS A 180 -18.90 -28.98 16.87
CA LYS A 180 -19.57 -28.12 15.88
C LYS A 180 -18.57 -27.40 14.99
N GLY A 181 -17.45 -26.97 15.58
CA GLY A 181 -16.34 -26.36 14.84
C GLY A 181 -15.65 -27.30 13.85
N LEU A 182 -15.83 -28.63 13.97
CA LEU A 182 -15.30 -29.61 13.01
C LEU A 182 -16.23 -29.86 11.82
N SER A 183 -17.47 -29.38 11.88
CA SER A 183 -18.51 -29.65 10.87
C SER A 183 -19.14 -28.37 10.32
N THR A 184 -18.37 -27.28 10.22
CA THR A 184 -18.85 -25.97 9.71
C THR A 184 -19.38 -26.03 8.27
N TYR A 185 -18.97 -27.06 7.50
CA TYR A 185 -19.44 -27.33 6.15
C TYR A 185 -20.80 -28.04 6.09
N VAL A 186 -21.31 -28.59 7.20
CA VAL A 186 -22.63 -29.21 7.28
C VAL A 186 -23.66 -28.10 7.50
N ARG A 187 -24.53 -27.86 6.53
CA ARG A 187 -25.48 -26.74 6.51
C ARG A 187 -26.88 -27.23 6.11
N ASP A 188 -27.89 -26.56 6.63
CA ASP A 188 -29.31 -26.87 6.36
C ASP A 188 -29.87 -26.09 5.15
N ALA A 189 -29.16 -25.07 4.68
CA ALA A 189 -29.48 -24.28 3.50
C ALA A 189 -28.20 -23.76 2.82
N ASP A 190 -28.35 -23.19 1.62
CA ASP A 190 -27.24 -22.65 0.85
C ASP A 190 -27.10 -21.14 1.08
N ASP A 191 -26.34 -20.81 2.12
CA ASP A 191 -26.07 -19.45 2.60
C ASP A 191 -24.56 -19.22 2.78
N ASP A 192 -24.11 -17.95 2.75
CA ASP A 192 -22.71 -17.60 2.94
C ASP A 192 -22.17 -18.18 4.27
N TRP A 193 -21.08 -18.93 4.19
CA TRP A 193 -20.48 -19.62 5.34
C TRP A 193 -18.98 -19.40 5.40
N THR A 194 -18.42 -19.56 6.60
CA THR A 194 -16.99 -19.40 6.87
C THR A 194 -16.41 -20.70 7.43
N VAL A 195 -15.18 -21.02 7.03
CA VAL A 195 -14.40 -22.12 7.61
C VAL A 195 -13.71 -21.70 8.92
N GLU A 196 -13.68 -20.38 9.19
CA GLU A 196 -13.14 -19.78 10.42
C GLU A 196 -13.99 -20.06 11.66
#